data_AF-A0A2W6MXX7-F1
#
_entry.id   AF-A0A2W6MXX7-F1
#
_cell.length_a   1.000
_cell.length_b   1.000
_cell.length_c   1.000
_cell.angle_alpha   90.00
_cell.angle_beta   90.00
_cell.angle_gamma   90.00
#
_symmetry.space_group_name_H-M   'P 1'
#
loop_
_entity.id
_entity.type
_entity.pdbx_description
1 polymer ?
#
loop_
_entity_poly.entity_id
_entity_poly.type
_entity_poly.pdbx_seq_one_letter_code
_entity_poly.pdbx_strand_id
1 'polypeptide(L)'
;MQLDFKGISGYSKELLDAAKEAPKITKTDDDTRLREQTDAFEALIIKNMLNTALKMDDSLYPKAPGHDIYESMYRDTLSESLSGSFGFSDLLFDYLKDLQGKQGTKEVKGSK
;
A
#
# COMPACT_ATOMS: atom_id res chain seq x y z
N MET A 1 7.52 -22.08 -21.29
CA MET A 1 6.84 -22.60 -20.09
C MET A 1 5.43 -22.02 -20.10
N GLN A 2 4.41 -22.85 -20.35
CA GLN A 2 3.00 -22.43 -20.30
C GLN A 2 2.50 -22.70 -18.88
N LEU A 3 2.05 -21.65 -18.20
CA LEU A 3 1.43 -21.79 -16.88
C LEU A 3 -0.02 -22.26 -17.08
N ASP A 4 -0.31 -23.48 -16.63
CA ASP A 4 -1.65 -24.07 -16.65
C ASP A 4 -2.41 -23.68 -15.38
N PHE A 5 -3.52 -22.97 -15.56
CA PHE A 5 -4.37 -22.42 -14.49
C PHE A 5 -5.63 -23.25 -14.21
N LYS A 6 -5.73 -24.49 -14.75
CA LYS A 6 -6.92 -25.35 -14.59
C LYS A 6 -7.31 -25.71 -13.15
N GLY A 7 -6.45 -25.46 -12.16
CA GLY A 7 -6.66 -25.81 -10.74
C GLY A 7 -7.17 -24.69 -9.84
N ILE A 8 -7.33 -23.44 -10.31
CA ILE A 8 -7.64 -22.27 -9.46
C ILE A 8 -9.12 -21.84 -9.53
N SER A 9 -10.02 -22.74 -9.94
CA SER A 9 -11.41 -22.39 -10.30
C SER A 9 -12.30 -21.93 -9.12
N GLY A 10 -11.92 -22.21 -7.87
CA GLY A 10 -12.70 -21.83 -6.68
C GLY A 10 -12.41 -20.41 -6.21
N TYR A 11 -11.15 -20.12 -5.89
CA TYR A 11 -10.71 -18.81 -5.41
C TYR A 11 -10.80 -17.71 -6.48
N SER A 12 -10.78 -18.09 -7.76
CA SER A 12 -10.80 -17.11 -8.85
C SER A 12 -12.09 -16.31 -8.92
N LYS A 13 -13.25 -16.91 -8.60
CA LYS A 13 -14.54 -16.24 -8.78
C LYS A 13 -14.78 -15.19 -7.69
N GLU A 14 -14.48 -15.54 -6.44
CA GLU A 14 -14.56 -14.62 -5.30
C GLU A 14 -13.55 -13.47 -5.44
N LEU A 15 -12.32 -13.76 -5.88
CA LEU A 15 -11.33 -12.73 -6.18
C LEU A 15 -11.73 -11.86 -7.39
N LEU A 16 -12.34 -12.44 -8.43
CA LEU A 16 -12.84 -11.71 -9.59
C LEU A 16 -14.03 -10.82 -9.23
N ASP A 17 -14.93 -11.30 -8.36
CA ASP A 17 -16.09 -10.55 -7.92
C ASP A 17 -15.68 -9.45 -6.93
N ALA A 18 -14.72 -9.72 -6.03
CA ALA A 18 -14.07 -8.71 -5.19
C ALA A 18 -13.30 -7.66 -6.03
N ALA A 19 -12.68 -8.07 -7.14
CA ALA A 19 -12.02 -7.14 -8.07
C ALA A 19 -13.02 -6.29 -8.88
N LYS A 20 -14.26 -6.76 -9.09
CA LYS A 20 -15.34 -5.95 -9.68
C LYS A 20 -15.95 -4.96 -8.69
N GLU A 21 -16.00 -5.33 -7.42
CA GLU A 21 -16.38 -4.48 -6.28
C GLU A 21 -15.23 -3.57 -5.82
N ALA A 22 -14.04 -3.68 -6.44
CA ALA A 22 -12.93 -2.80 -6.12
C ALA A 22 -13.36 -1.34 -6.32
N PRO A 23 -13.03 -0.45 -5.37
CA PRO A 23 -13.45 0.95 -5.44
C PRO A 23 -13.05 1.52 -6.79
N LYS A 24 -14.05 1.98 -7.56
CA LYS A 24 -13.82 2.70 -8.80
C LYS A 24 -13.11 3.99 -8.42
N ILE A 25 -11.81 4.05 -8.69
CA ILE A 25 -11.03 5.27 -8.56
C ILE A 25 -11.62 6.23 -9.59
N THR A 26 -12.46 7.16 -9.13
CA THR A 26 -12.88 8.28 -9.96
C THR A 26 -11.61 9.02 -10.36
N LYS A 27 -11.50 9.35 -11.65
CA LYS A 27 -10.34 10.07 -12.17
C LYS A 27 -10.33 11.46 -11.53
N THR A 28 -9.65 11.59 -10.41
CA THR A 28 -9.28 12.87 -9.83
C THR A 28 -7.99 13.25 -10.54
N ASP A 29 -7.95 14.37 -11.27
CA ASP A 29 -6.73 14.89 -11.92
C ASP A 29 -5.66 15.35 -10.90
N ASP A 30 -5.66 14.79 -9.70
CA ASP A 30 -4.79 15.16 -8.59
C ASP A 30 -3.77 14.05 -8.32
N ASP A 31 -2.80 13.97 -9.24
CA ASP A 31 -1.66 13.07 -9.11
C ASP A 31 -0.84 13.37 -7.84
N THR A 32 -0.87 14.62 -7.36
CA THR A 32 -0.23 15.03 -6.10
C THR A 32 -0.89 14.31 -4.92
N ARG A 33 -2.22 14.37 -4.83
CA ARG A 33 -2.95 13.69 -3.76
C ARG A 33 -2.83 12.17 -3.84
N LEU A 34 -2.80 11.61 -5.05
CA LEU A 34 -2.57 10.18 -5.23
C LEU A 34 -1.18 9.80 -4.71
N ARG A 35 -0.16 10.63 -4.96
CA ARG A 35 1.19 10.43 -4.47
C ARG A 35 1.27 10.53 -2.94
N GLU A 36 0.65 11.55 -2.34
CA GLU A 36 0.58 11.68 -0.88
C GLU A 36 -0.02 10.45 -0.21
N GLN A 37 -1.05 9.85 -0.82
CA GLN A 37 -1.67 8.64 -0.30
C GLN A 37 -0.78 7.40 -0.42
N THR A 38 -0.03 7.26 -1.52
CA THR A 38 0.88 6.13 -1.70
C THR A 38 2.11 6.26 -0.78
N ASP A 39 2.59 7.48 -0.55
CA ASP A 39 3.66 7.77 0.43
C ASP A 39 3.17 7.49 1.87
N ALA A 40 1.94 7.88 2.22
CA ALA A 40 1.36 7.57 3.52
C ALA A 40 1.21 6.05 3.75
N PHE A 41 0.86 5.30 2.70
CA PHE A 41 0.77 3.85 2.76
C PHE A 41 2.14 3.19 2.97
N GLU A 42 3.18 3.64 2.27
CA GLU A 42 4.54 3.15 2.48
C GLU A 42 5.05 3.43 3.90
N ALA A 43 4.75 4.61 4.45
CA ALA A 43 5.07 4.93 5.85
C ALA A 43 4.45 3.92 6.83
N LEU A 44 3.20 3.51 6.62
CA LEU A 44 2.55 2.49 7.45
C LEU A 44 3.22 1.11 7.35
N ILE A 45 3.66 0.71 6.16
CA ILE A 45 4.42 -0.54 5.98
C ILE A 45 5.74 -0.46 6.76
N ILE A 46 6.48 0.63 6.58
CA ILE A 46 7.78 0.85 7.24
C ILE A 46 7.58 0.87 8.76
N LYS A 47 6.56 1.56 9.28
CA LYS A 47 6.21 1.57 10.70
C LYS A 47 5.98 0.16 11.25
N ASN A 48 5.24 -0.68 10.54
CA ASN A 48 5.00 -2.08 10.95
C ASN A 48 6.29 -2.91 10.95
N MET A 49 7.17 -2.70 9.96
CA MET A 49 8.48 -3.34 9.92
C MET A 49 9.36 -2.88 11.10
N LEU A 50 9.44 -1.57 11.34
CA LEU A 50 10.19 -0.97 12.46
C LEU A 50 9.67 -1.47 13.81
N ASN A 51 8.34 -1.63 13.95
CA ASN A 51 7.75 -2.21 15.15
C ASN A 51 8.27 -3.61 15.48
N THR A 52 8.62 -4.38 14.45
CA THR A 52 9.14 -5.74 14.60
C THR A 52 10.66 -5.74 14.79
N ALA A 53 11.38 -4.85 14.09
CA ALA A 53 12.84 -4.80 14.08
C ALA A 53 13.43 -4.12 15.32
N LEU A 54 12.80 -3.05 15.82
CA LEU A 54 13.29 -2.23 16.93
C LEU A 54 12.67 -2.62 18.27
N LYS A 55 12.57 -3.92 18.59
CA LYS A 55 12.12 -4.36 19.91
C LYS A 55 13.15 -3.98 20.96
N MET A 56 12.95 -2.86 21.66
CA MET A 56 13.79 -2.37 22.74
C MET A 56 13.50 -3.07 24.09
N ASP A 57 13.01 -4.32 24.03
CA ASP A 57 12.52 -5.06 25.20
C ASP A 57 13.67 -5.57 26.10
N ASP A 58 14.91 -5.62 25.59
CA ASP A 58 16.13 -6.05 26.32
C ASP A 58 16.84 -4.90 27.05
N SER A 59 16.10 -4.16 27.88
CA SER A 59 16.72 -3.19 28.78
C SER A 59 17.05 -3.85 30.13
N LEU A 60 18.31 -3.75 30.57
CA LEU A 60 18.75 -4.12 31.92
C LEU A 60 18.04 -3.33 33.04
N TYR A 61 17.38 -2.22 32.67
CA TYR A 61 16.69 -1.32 33.58
C TYR A 61 15.17 -1.27 33.33
N PRO A 62 14.35 -1.02 34.36
CA PRO A 62 12.92 -0.83 34.20
C PRO A 62 12.60 0.34 33.25
N LYS A 63 11.52 0.20 32.46
CA LYS A 63 11.05 1.25 31.54
C LYS A 63 10.74 2.54 32.32
N ALA A 64 11.28 3.66 31.84
CA ALA A 64 10.97 4.98 32.39
C ALA A 64 9.52 5.39 32.04
N PRO A 65 8.87 6.24 32.86
CA PRO A 65 7.56 6.80 32.52
C PRO A 65 7.59 7.50 31.15
N GLY A 66 6.64 7.18 30.28
CA GLY A 66 6.55 7.75 28.93
C GLY A 66 7.50 7.13 27.90
N HIS A 67 8.30 6.12 28.26
CA HIS A 67 9.18 5.42 27.32
C HIS A 67 8.44 4.92 26.07
N ASP A 68 7.28 4.26 26.25
CA ASP A 68 6.47 3.75 25.14
C ASP A 68 5.93 4.89 24.24
N ILE A 69 5.71 6.08 24.80
CA ILE A 69 5.28 7.26 24.03
C ILE A 69 6.42 7.75 23.15
N TYR A 70 7.63 7.91 23.71
CA TYR A 70 8.78 8.32 22.91
C TYR A 70 9.13 7.31 21.82
N GLU A 71 9.06 6.01 22.12
CA GLU A 71 9.34 4.97 21.15
C GLU A 71 8.34 4.99 19.99
N SER A 72 7.04 5.15 20.28
CA SER A 72 6.02 5.25 19.23
C SER A 72 6.19 6.51 18.39
N MET A 73 6.42 7.69 18.98
CA MET A 73 6.70 8.92 18.24
C MET A 73 7.97 8.83 17.38
N TYR A 74 9.01 8.18 17.89
CA TYR A 74 10.26 7.96 17.16
C TYR A 74 10.03 7.08 15.94
N ARG A 75 9.33 5.94 16.11
CA ARG A 75 8.99 5.05 15.00
C ARG A 75 8.10 5.73 13.97
N ASP A 76 7.16 6.56 14.40
CA ASP A 76 6.27 7.32 13.51
C ASP A 76 7.07 8.29 12.64
N THR A 77 7.86 9.16 13.28
CA THR A 77 8.71 10.14 12.59
C THR A 77 9.71 9.46 11.65
N LEU A 78 10.34 8.38 12.11
CA LEU A 78 11.29 7.63 11.31
C LEU A 78 10.61 6.99 10.09
N SER A 79 9.42 6.39 10.27
CA SER A 79 8.68 5.75 9.19
C SER A 79 8.26 6.74 8.10
N GLU A 80 7.82 7.94 8.48
CA GLU A 80 7.48 9.02 7.56
C GLU A 80 8.71 9.52 6.80
N SER A 81 9.83 9.73 7.51
CA SER A 81 11.08 10.19 6.88
C SER A 81 11.68 9.20 5.88
N LEU A 82 11.43 7.90 6.09
CA LEU A 82 11.90 6.82 5.22
C LEU A 82 10.92 6.53 4.07
N SER A 83 9.68 7.03 4.15
CA SER A 83 8.70 6.86 3.08
C SER A 83 9.20 7.50 1.78
N GLY A 84 8.86 6.89 0.64
CA GLY A 84 9.38 7.25 -0.68
C GLY A 84 10.79 6.74 -0.98
N SER A 85 11.53 6.20 0.00
CA SER A 85 12.89 5.70 -0.20
C SER A 85 12.95 4.20 -0.50
N PHE A 86 11.94 3.44 -0.09
CA PHE A 86 11.89 1.98 -0.24
C PHE A 86 11.26 1.53 -1.57
N GLY A 87 10.56 2.43 -2.27
CA GLY A 87 9.97 2.20 -3.60
C GLY A 87 8.59 1.54 -3.56
N PHE A 88 7.99 1.31 -2.39
CA PHE A 88 6.63 0.77 -2.31
C PHE A 88 5.58 1.81 -2.71
N SER A 89 5.82 3.10 -2.40
CA SER A 89 4.95 4.18 -2.86
C SER A 89 4.94 4.28 -4.39
N ASP A 90 6.11 4.24 -5.04
CA ASP A 90 6.23 4.26 -6.50
C ASP A 90 5.49 3.10 -7.16
N LEU A 91 5.70 1.88 -6.65
CA LEU A 91 5.05 0.68 -7.18
C LEU A 91 3.53 0.77 -7.08
N LEU A 92 3.00 1.23 -5.94
CA LEU A 92 1.57 1.38 -5.76
C LEU A 92 1.02 2.52 -6.63
N PHE A 93 1.72 3.64 -6.71
CA PHE A 93 1.34 4.77 -7.56
C PHE A 93 1.22 4.36 -9.02
N ASP A 94 2.25 3.72 -9.58
CA ASP A 94 2.27 3.26 -10.96
C ASP A 94 1.16 2.24 -11.23
N TYR A 95 0.94 1.31 -10.30
CA TYR A 95 -0.14 0.34 -10.39
C TYR A 95 -1.53 1.02 -10.44
N LEU A 96 -1.78 2.00 -9.56
CA LEU A 96 -3.04 2.73 -9.53
C LEU A 96 -3.23 3.58 -10.80
N LYS A 97 -2.18 4.20 -11.32
CA LYS A 97 -2.21 4.94 -12.59
C LYS A 97 -2.49 4.03 -13.78
N ASP A 98 -1.88 2.85 -13.83
CA ASP A 98 -2.16 1.84 -14.86
C ASP A 98 -3.63 1.38 -14.81
N LEU A 99 -4.19 1.16 -13.62
CA LEU A 99 -5.61 0.84 -13.46
C LEU A 99 -6.52 1.98 -13.93
N GLN A 100 -6.23 3.24 -13.57
CA GLN A 100 -6.98 4.40 -14.06
C GLN A 100 -6.93 4.51 -15.59
N GLY A 101 -5.74 4.33 -16.18
CA GLY A 101 -5.54 4.35 -17.64
C GLY A 101 -6.29 3.23 -18.36
N LYS A 102 -6.26 2.01 -17.81
CA LYS A 102 -6.98 0.85 -18.35
C LYS A 102 -8.50 1.00 -18.26
N GLN A 103 -9.02 1.66 -17.22
CA GLN A 103 -10.47 1.92 -17.11
C GLN A 103 -10.96 2.96 -18.13
N GLY A 104 -10.15 3.96 -18.50
CA GLY A 104 -10.50 4.95 -19.53
C GLY A 104 -10.54 4.41 -20.97
N THR A 105 -9.98 3.23 -21.25
CA THR A 105 -9.97 2.65 -22.61
C THR A 105 -11.19 1.76 -22.92
N LYS A 106 -12.02 1.42 -21.93
CA LYS A 106 -13.16 0.50 -22.13
C LYS A 106 -14.46 1.15 -22.59
N GLU A 107 -14.56 2.48 -22.67
CA GLU A 107 -15.80 3.16 -23.07
C GLU A 107 -15.91 3.51 -24.57
N VAL A 108 -14.87 3.28 -25.40
CA VAL A 108 -14.87 3.66 -26.83
C VAL A 108 -14.84 2.46 -27.77
N LYS A 109 -15.64 1.41 -27.53
CA LYS A 109 -15.97 0.41 -28.57
C LYS A 109 -17.38 -0.15 -28.36
N GLY A 110 -18.37 0.66 -28.70
CA GLY A 110 -19.79 0.29 -28.66
C GLY A 110 -20.71 1.28 -29.36
N SER A 111 -20.31 1.81 -30.52
CA SER A 111 -21.23 2.49 -31.46
C SER A 111 -20.58 2.61 -32.83
N LYS A 112 -20.75 1.57 -33.64
CA LYS A 112 -21.28 1.61 -35.01
C LYS A 112 -21.24 0.21 -35.60
#